data_AF-A0A9X6RK15-F1
#
_entry.id   AF-A0A9X6RK15-F1
#
_cell.length_a   1.000
_cell.length_b   1.000
_cell.length_c   1.000
_cell.angle_alpha   90.00
_cell.angle_beta   90.00
_cell.angle_gamma   90.00
#
_symmetry.space_group_name_H-M   'P 1'
#
loop_
_entity.id
_entity.type
_entity.pdbx_description
1 polymer ?
#
loop_
_entity_poly.entity_id
_entity_poly.type
_entity_poly.pdbx_seq_one_letter_code
_entity_poly.pdbx_strand_id
1 'polypeptide(L)'
;MGIPGSFCSTLRETCCTDRNDRCSVPVQGTECYCDDFCDRRADGQVPDCCSDFYVHCRGESPPVTTTTAVTTTEARTLPPPRVEKGCWKDGTFHSVGTALKENCNQCVCQAIDRDLDDPRANSDQAVFEFHCDNHVCLIQDDLVQRVNTNSESYRWTAFAYPFFLGLTLAEGYRYRLGTFKPDISVTRMHEIRIDRNAILPDRFDARERWPGLIHPVGDQGNCAASWAFSTAELASDRLAIMTRGEMVGALSIQHLLSCNRNRQKGCQGGHLDRAWWFLHRKTGIVSANCYPYVGEAADKEDCPLRMHNQTAVVQCPSGADERHLWQMTPPYRIASNELEIKYEISTNGPVQAVLRVAPDFFSYKSGVYQSIEQSSPTDPTENYHSVRIIGWGSDHSATPPVPYWLCTNSWSSEWGENGTFRIKRGQNEAEIESFIIGVWGKKRSNDAGHLEASSPQDLTRRKKRTHNKRLQMRERKINKVVQVLDKLFQ
;
A
#
# COMPACT_ATOMS: atom_id res chain seq x y z
N MET A 1 -19.99 -15.77 -38.23
CA MET A 1 -19.31 -15.34 -39.46
C MET A 1 -17.85 -15.69 -39.30
N GLY A 2 -17.33 -16.59 -40.14
CA GLY A 2 -15.98 -17.14 -40.00
C GLY A 2 -14.91 -16.09 -40.25
N ILE A 3 -13.76 -16.26 -39.60
CA ILE A 3 -12.57 -15.45 -39.83
C ILE A 3 -12.16 -15.64 -41.30
N PRO A 4 -12.07 -14.58 -42.12
CA PRO A 4 -11.65 -14.71 -43.50
C PRO A 4 -10.17 -15.11 -43.58
N GLY A 5 -9.87 -16.19 -44.28
CA GLY A 5 -8.51 -16.69 -44.48
C GLY A 5 -8.43 -17.88 -45.42
N SER A 6 -7.21 -18.20 -45.84
CA SER A 6 -6.85 -19.31 -46.72
C SER A 6 -6.45 -20.50 -45.85
N PHE A 7 -7.39 -21.35 -45.48
CA PHE A 7 -7.18 -22.45 -44.52
C PHE A 7 -7.14 -23.80 -45.23
N CYS A 8 -8.18 -24.17 -46.00
CA CYS A 8 -8.20 -25.45 -46.72
C CYS A 8 -7.05 -25.57 -47.71
N SER A 9 -6.64 -24.46 -48.29
CA SER A 9 -5.48 -24.35 -49.18
C SER A 9 -4.13 -24.68 -48.53
N THR A 10 -4.06 -24.77 -47.20
CA THR A 10 -2.82 -25.11 -46.49
C THR A 10 -2.68 -26.60 -46.19
N LEU A 11 -3.71 -27.42 -46.43
CA LEU A 11 -3.64 -28.86 -46.29
C LEU A 11 -2.77 -29.46 -47.41
N ARG A 12 -1.93 -30.45 -47.05
CA ARG A 12 -1.05 -31.16 -48.02
C ARG A 12 -1.81 -32.17 -48.89
N GLU A 13 -3.01 -32.56 -48.49
CA GLU A 13 -3.89 -33.50 -49.20
C GLU A 13 -5.09 -32.74 -49.81
N THR A 14 -5.70 -33.31 -50.86
CA THR A 14 -6.95 -32.80 -51.44
C THR A 14 -8.11 -32.86 -50.43
N CYS A 15 -9.06 -31.93 -50.52
CA CYS A 15 -10.21 -31.86 -49.61
C CYS A 15 -10.96 -33.20 -49.51
N CYS A 16 -11.48 -33.49 -48.31
CA CYS A 16 -12.01 -34.81 -48.01
C CYS A 16 -13.45 -34.98 -48.49
N THR A 17 -13.76 -36.13 -49.10
CA THR A 17 -15.06 -36.42 -49.71
C THR A 17 -16.15 -36.84 -48.71
N ASP A 18 -15.78 -37.04 -47.44
CA ASP A 18 -16.67 -37.40 -46.34
C ASP A 18 -16.20 -36.71 -45.04
N ARG A 19 -17.10 -36.60 -44.05
CA ARG A 19 -16.79 -35.99 -42.75
C ARG A 19 -15.58 -36.68 -42.12
N ASN A 20 -14.51 -35.93 -41.90
CA ASN A 20 -13.26 -36.48 -41.41
C ASN A 20 -12.58 -35.49 -40.45
N ASP A 21 -12.46 -35.88 -39.19
CA ASP A 21 -11.87 -35.03 -38.14
C ASP A 21 -10.37 -34.77 -38.34
N ARG A 22 -9.71 -35.48 -39.26
CA ARG A 22 -8.33 -35.20 -39.68
C ARG A 22 -8.24 -34.18 -40.82
N CYS A 23 -9.38 -33.75 -41.34
CA CYS A 23 -9.53 -32.78 -42.42
C CYS A 23 -9.94 -31.41 -41.86
N SER A 24 -9.28 -31.01 -40.78
CA SER A 24 -9.54 -29.77 -40.05
C SER A 24 -8.28 -28.90 -39.94
N VAL A 25 -8.47 -27.60 -39.76
CA VAL A 25 -7.42 -26.59 -39.62
C VAL A 25 -7.69 -25.77 -38.36
N PRO A 26 -6.70 -25.61 -37.47
CA PRO A 26 -6.87 -24.80 -36.26
C PRO A 26 -6.88 -23.31 -36.59
N VAL A 27 -7.87 -22.58 -36.05
CA VAL A 27 -8.05 -21.13 -36.19
C VAL A 27 -8.36 -20.54 -34.81
N GLN A 28 -7.45 -19.74 -34.26
CA GLN A 28 -7.60 -19.01 -33.00
C GLN A 28 -8.16 -19.83 -31.81
N GLY A 29 -7.74 -21.10 -31.69
CA GLY A 29 -8.13 -21.98 -30.58
C GLY A 29 -9.38 -22.84 -30.83
N THR A 30 -9.99 -22.73 -32.01
CA THR A 30 -11.05 -23.64 -32.51
C THR A 30 -10.62 -24.34 -33.80
N GLU A 31 -11.29 -25.40 -34.23
CA GLU A 31 -11.01 -26.11 -35.49
C GLU A 31 -12.09 -25.81 -36.53
N CYS A 32 -11.67 -25.51 -37.77
CA CYS A 32 -12.57 -25.47 -38.92
C CYS A 32 -12.32 -26.66 -39.86
N TYR A 33 -13.31 -27.08 -40.63
CA TYR A 33 -13.28 -28.30 -41.45
C TYR A 33 -13.29 -28.00 -42.95
N CYS A 34 -12.60 -28.86 -43.71
CA CYS A 34 -12.40 -28.79 -45.15
C CYS A 34 -12.91 -30.06 -45.86
N ASP A 35 -14.07 -30.57 -45.45
CA ASP A 35 -14.68 -31.78 -45.99
C ASP A 35 -16.07 -31.53 -46.59
N ASP A 36 -16.55 -32.46 -47.43
CA ASP A 36 -17.81 -32.34 -48.19
C ASP A 36 -19.07 -32.27 -47.31
N PHE A 37 -18.96 -32.43 -45.97
CA PHE A 37 -20.08 -32.13 -45.08
C PHE A 37 -20.44 -30.64 -45.13
N CYS A 38 -19.48 -29.78 -45.46
CA CYS A 38 -19.68 -28.36 -45.71
C CYS A 38 -20.54 -28.05 -46.95
N ASP A 39 -20.83 -29.03 -47.81
CA ASP A 39 -21.65 -28.87 -49.01
C ASP A 39 -23.15 -29.20 -48.81
N ARG A 40 -23.54 -29.75 -47.65
CA ARG A 40 -24.93 -30.13 -47.36
C ARG A 40 -25.78 -28.92 -46.97
N ARG A 41 -26.09 -28.05 -47.94
CA ARG A 41 -26.88 -26.82 -47.75
C ARG A 41 -28.39 -27.13 -47.75
N ALA A 42 -29.05 -27.06 -46.59
CA ALA A 42 -30.52 -26.99 -46.52
C ALA A 42 -31.03 -25.75 -45.77
N ASP A 43 -30.25 -25.15 -44.87
CA ASP A 43 -30.73 -24.07 -43.99
C ASP A 43 -29.67 -23.05 -43.55
N GLY A 44 -28.47 -23.07 -44.13
CA GLY A 44 -27.47 -22.01 -43.95
C GLY A 44 -26.83 -21.93 -42.56
N GLN A 45 -26.95 -22.97 -41.73
CA GLN A 45 -26.22 -23.09 -40.46
C GLN A 45 -25.57 -24.46 -40.31
N VAL A 46 -24.35 -24.60 -40.80
CA VAL A 46 -23.39 -25.56 -40.24
C VAL A 46 -22.19 -24.76 -39.73
N PRO A 47 -21.77 -24.87 -38.45
CA PRO A 47 -21.02 -23.78 -37.80
C PRO A 47 -19.50 -23.78 -38.04
N ASP A 48 -18.90 -24.86 -38.54
CA ASP A 48 -17.45 -25.05 -38.41
C ASP A 48 -16.69 -25.19 -39.74
N CYS A 49 -17.28 -24.78 -40.87
CA CYS A 49 -16.60 -24.84 -42.16
C CYS A 49 -15.54 -23.74 -42.31
N CYS A 50 -14.36 -24.08 -42.84
CA CYS A 50 -13.34 -23.08 -43.13
C CYS A 50 -13.82 -22.08 -44.19
N SER A 51 -13.41 -20.81 -44.05
CA SER A 51 -13.94 -19.72 -44.88
C SER A 51 -13.65 -19.85 -46.38
N ASP A 52 -12.58 -20.56 -46.75
CA ASP A 52 -12.18 -20.79 -48.14
C ASP A 52 -12.64 -22.14 -48.72
N PHE A 53 -13.44 -22.94 -47.99
CA PHE A 53 -13.89 -24.26 -48.43
C PHE A 53 -14.53 -24.25 -49.82
N TYR A 54 -15.53 -23.39 -50.08
CA TYR A 54 -16.22 -23.38 -51.38
C TYR A 54 -15.31 -22.96 -52.54
N VAL A 55 -14.41 -22.02 -52.30
CA VAL A 55 -13.48 -21.54 -53.33
C VAL A 55 -12.37 -22.55 -53.58
N HIS A 56 -11.82 -23.16 -52.54
CA HIS A 56 -10.67 -24.05 -52.64
C HIS A 56 -11.05 -25.51 -52.95
N CYS A 57 -12.04 -26.06 -52.24
CA CYS A 57 -12.44 -27.46 -52.37
C CYS A 57 -13.49 -27.68 -53.48
N ARG A 58 -14.35 -26.70 -53.74
CA ARG A 58 -15.42 -26.81 -54.76
C ARG A 58 -15.18 -25.97 -56.01
N GLY A 59 -14.19 -25.05 -55.99
CA GLY A 59 -13.94 -24.15 -57.12
C GLY A 59 -15.08 -23.17 -57.39
N GLU A 60 -15.97 -22.97 -56.43
CA GLU A 60 -17.17 -22.14 -56.55
C GLU A 60 -16.98 -20.81 -55.83
N SER A 61 -17.31 -19.70 -56.48
CA SER A 61 -17.47 -18.41 -55.82
C SER A 61 -18.73 -18.42 -54.93
N PRO A 62 -18.67 -17.91 -53.68
CA PRO A 62 -19.80 -17.99 -52.75
C PRO A 62 -21.07 -17.31 -53.30
N PRO A 63 -22.28 -17.76 -52.90
CA PRO A 63 -23.52 -17.22 -53.47
C PRO A 63 -23.69 -15.74 -53.11
N VAL A 64 -23.79 -14.91 -54.15
CA VAL A 64 -24.07 -13.47 -54.04
C VAL A 64 -25.56 -13.27 -53.82
N THR A 65 -25.94 -12.61 -52.73
CA THR A 65 -27.34 -12.21 -52.48
C THR A 65 -27.73 -11.10 -53.44
N THR A 66 -28.65 -11.40 -54.34
CA THR A 66 -29.17 -10.54 -55.40
C THR A 66 -29.96 -9.36 -54.83
N THR A 67 -29.53 -8.13 -55.13
CA THR A 67 -30.43 -6.96 -55.12
C THR A 67 -30.62 -6.52 -56.57
N THR A 68 -31.88 -6.52 -57.00
CA THR A 68 -32.36 -6.30 -58.36
C THR A 68 -31.98 -4.91 -58.88
N ALA A 69 -31.28 -4.85 -60.01
CA ALA A 69 -30.96 -3.60 -60.69
C ALA A 69 -32.08 -3.20 -61.67
N VAL A 70 -32.65 -2.01 -61.45
CA VAL A 70 -33.38 -1.25 -62.47
C VAL A 70 -32.35 -0.48 -63.29
N THR A 71 -32.39 -0.68 -64.60
CA THR A 71 -31.57 0.02 -65.60
C THR A 71 -31.99 1.48 -65.73
N THR A 72 -31.11 2.40 -65.37
CA THR A 72 -30.99 3.70 -66.03
C THR A 72 -29.52 4.10 -66.12
N THR A 73 -29.08 4.33 -67.35
CA THR A 73 -27.78 4.86 -67.76
C THR A 73 -27.60 6.29 -67.28
N GLU A 74 -26.80 6.50 -66.23
CA GLU A 74 -26.04 7.75 -66.02
C GLU A 74 -24.71 7.41 -65.34
N ALA A 75 -23.62 7.96 -65.87
CA ALA A 75 -22.27 7.77 -65.36
C ALA A 75 -22.14 8.37 -63.96
N ARG A 76 -22.11 7.52 -62.92
CA ARG A 76 -21.79 7.93 -61.56
C ARG A 76 -20.36 7.52 -61.24
N THR A 77 -19.50 8.52 -61.10
CA THR A 77 -18.22 8.39 -60.40
C THR A 77 -18.42 7.62 -59.10
N LEU A 78 -17.65 6.54 -58.89
CA LEU A 78 -17.59 5.86 -57.60
C LEU A 78 -17.22 6.90 -56.54
N PRO A 79 -18.01 7.04 -55.45
CA PRO A 79 -17.57 7.89 -54.35
C PRO A 79 -16.23 7.32 -53.82
N PRO A 80 -15.27 8.18 -53.45
CA PRO A 80 -14.00 7.74 -52.91
C PRO A 80 -14.21 6.82 -51.69
N PRO A 81 -13.28 5.91 -51.39
CA PRO A 81 -13.36 5.04 -50.23
C PRO A 81 -13.61 5.89 -48.97
N ARG A 82 -14.59 5.48 -48.14
CA ARG A 82 -14.81 6.14 -46.84
C ARG A 82 -13.53 5.98 -46.02
N VAL A 83 -12.80 7.07 -45.83
CA VAL A 83 -11.71 7.11 -44.86
C VAL A 83 -12.35 6.92 -43.49
N GLU A 84 -12.06 5.80 -42.83
CA GLU A 84 -12.50 5.58 -41.46
C GLU A 84 -11.85 6.64 -40.57
N LYS A 85 -12.69 7.49 -39.98
CA LYS A 85 -12.27 8.58 -39.10
C LYS A 85 -12.03 8.00 -37.70
N GLY A 86 -10.82 8.15 -37.18
CA GLY A 86 -10.45 7.56 -35.90
C GLY A 86 -8.95 7.57 -35.64
N CYS A 87 -8.57 7.12 -34.45
CA CYS A 87 -7.21 7.16 -33.94
C CYS A 87 -6.57 5.78 -34.06
N TRP A 88 -5.25 5.75 -34.23
CA TRP A 88 -4.46 4.52 -34.20
C TRP A 88 -3.65 4.46 -32.92
N LYS A 89 -3.63 3.30 -32.26
CA LYS A 89 -2.83 3.05 -31.07
C LYS A 89 -2.35 1.61 -31.03
N ASP A 90 -1.04 1.40 -30.85
CA ASP A 90 -0.39 0.08 -30.83
C ASP A 90 -0.79 -0.82 -32.01
N GLY A 91 -0.93 -0.23 -33.20
CA GLY A 91 -1.35 -0.93 -34.42
C GLY A 91 -2.86 -1.24 -34.52
N THR A 92 -3.67 -0.83 -33.55
CA THR A 92 -5.13 -1.02 -33.51
C THR A 92 -5.86 0.28 -33.86
N PHE A 93 -6.91 0.19 -34.68
CA PHE A 93 -7.77 1.32 -35.04
C PHE A 93 -8.91 1.50 -34.04
N HIS A 94 -9.18 2.75 -33.66
CA HIS A 94 -10.23 3.14 -32.73
C HIS A 94 -11.11 4.25 -33.34
N SER A 95 -12.42 4.07 -33.34
CA SER A 95 -13.36 5.08 -33.83
C SER A 95 -13.36 6.33 -32.95
N VAL A 96 -13.71 7.48 -33.53
CA VAL A 96 -13.87 8.75 -32.79
C VAL A 96 -14.84 8.55 -31.61
N GLY A 97 -14.48 9.09 -30.45
CA GLY A 97 -15.23 8.94 -29.20
C GLY A 97 -14.87 7.69 -28.40
N THR A 98 -14.06 6.77 -28.95
CA THR A 98 -13.54 5.64 -28.18
C THR A 98 -12.71 6.15 -27.00
N ALA A 99 -13.06 5.72 -25.79
CA ALA A 99 -12.31 5.99 -24.58
C ALA A 99 -11.50 4.75 -24.18
N LEU A 100 -10.20 4.95 -23.98
CA LEU A 100 -9.26 3.95 -23.44
C LEU A 100 -8.79 4.43 -22.07
N LYS A 101 -8.52 3.49 -21.16
CA LYS A 101 -7.91 3.79 -19.87
C LYS A 101 -6.44 3.42 -19.91
N GLU A 102 -5.58 4.40 -19.72
CA GLU A 102 -4.12 4.24 -19.69
C GLU A 102 -3.60 4.52 -18.30
N ASN A 103 -3.33 3.45 -17.57
CA ASN A 103 -3.03 3.54 -16.15
C ASN A 103 -4.14 4.37 -15.44
N CYS A 104 -3.83 5.55 -14.92
CA CYS A 104 -4.79 6.43 -14.26
C CYS A 104 -5.48 7.44 -15.19
N ASN A 105 -5.04 7.59 -16.43
CA ASN A 105 -5.54 8.60 -17.36
C ASN A 105 -6.61 8.05 -18.30
N GLN A 106 -7.65 8.83 -18.58
CA GLN A 106 -8.63 8.51 -19.60
C GLN A 106 -8.23 9.19 -20.92
N CYS A 107 -8.10 8.39 -21.97
CA CYS A 107 -7.73 8.82 -23.32
C CYS A 107 -8.93 8.69 -24.24
N VAL A 108 -9.39 9.78 -24.84
CA VAL A 108 -10.52 9.79 -25.77
C VAL A 108 -10.03 10.14 -27.17
N CYS A 109 -10.38 9.31 -28.15
CA CYS A 109 -10.07 9.59 -29.55
C CYS A 109 -10.91 10.76 -30.06
N GLN A 110 -10.27 11.87 -30.46
CA GLN A 110 -10.93 13.10 -30.87
C GLN A 110 -10.28 13.69 -32.13
N ALA A 111 -11.02 14.51 -32.86
CA ALA A 111 -10.48 15.30 -33.97
C ALA A 111 -9.71 16.51 -33.41
N ILE A 112 -8.51 16.76 -33.93
CA ILE A 112 -7.75 17.98 -33.67
C ILE A 112 -8.09 18.99 -34.76
N ASP A 113 -8.55 20.17 -34.34
CA ASP A 113 -8.63 21.34 -35.21
C ASP A 113 -7.22 21.89 -35.40
N ARG A 114 -6.69 21.88 -36.63
CA ARG A 114 -5.44 22.59 -36.94
C ARG A 114 -5.80 24.05 -37.24
N ASP A 115 -5.01 24.97 -36.69
CA ASP A 115 -5.14 26.43 -36.75
C ASP A 115 -6.05 26.97 -37.86
N LEU A 116 -7.12 27.66 -37.44
CA LEU A 116 -8.04 28.44 -38.27
C LEU A 116 -7.36 29.61 -39.03
N ASP A 117 -6.05 29.82 -38.84
CA ASP A 117 -5.27 30.92 -39.40
C ASP A 117 -4.40 30.54 -40.62
N ASP A 118 -4.46 29.30 -41.13
CA ASP A 118 -3.84 28.94 -42.42
C ASP A 118 -4.88 28.86 -43.56
N PRO A 119 -4.94 29.87 -44.46
CA PRO A 119 -5.85 29.86 -45.60
C PRO A 119 -5.54 28.77 -46.65
N ARG A 120 -4.46 27.99 -46.47
CA ARG A 120 -4.08 26.86 -47.33
C ARG A 120 -4.40 25.50 -46.71
N ALA A 121 -4.96 25.45 -45.49
CA ALA A 121 -5.38 24.20 -44.86
C ALA A 121 -6.62 23.64 -45.58
N ASN A 122 -6.45 22.48 -46.21
CA ASN A 122 -7.52 21.76 -46.90
C ASN A 122 -8.51 21.20 -45.86
N SER A 123 -9.80 21.58 -45.92
CA SER A 123 -10.82 21.28 -44.90
C SER A 123 -11.16 19.78 -44.73
N ASP A 124 -10.55 18.90 -45.53
CA ASP A 124 -10.83 17.46 -45.57
C ASP A 124 -9.83 16.59 -44.78
N GLN A 125 -8.80 17.18 -44.16
CA GLN A 125 -7.82 16.45 -43.34
C GLN A 125 -7.97 16.75 -41.84
N ALA A 126 -9.09 16.31 -41.26
CA ALA A 126 -9.19 16.20 -39.81
C ALA A 126 -8.14 15.18 -39.32
N VAL A 127 -7.21 15.61 -38.46
CA VAL A 127 -6.26 14.72 -37.78
C VAL A 127 -6.93 14.19 -36.53
N PHE A 128 -6.81 12.89 -36.26
CA PHE A 128 -7.41 12.26 -35.09
C PHE A 128 -6.32 11.75 -34.16
N GLU A 129 -6.36 12.19 -32.90
CA GLU A 129 -5.43 11.75 -31.86
C GLU A 129 -6.18 11.47 -30.56
N PHE A 130 -5.55 10.68 -29.70
CA PHE A 130 -6.05 10.46 -28.35
C PHE A 130 -5.73 11.68 -27.49
N HIS A 131 -6.78 12.38 -27.04
CA HIS A 131 -6.66 13.38 -26.01
C HIS A 131 -6.78 12.68 -24.65
N CYS A 132 -5.68 12.62 -23.91
CA CYS A 132 -5.60 11.98 -22.61
C CYS A 132 -5.64 13.00 -21.48
N ASP A 133 -6.22 12.60 -20.35
CA ASP A 133 -5.93 13.26 -19.09
C ASP A 133 -4.41 13.27 -18.83
N ASN A 134 -3.95 14.28 -18.10
CA ASN A 134 -2.54 14.44 -17.75
C ASN A 134 -2.33 14.38 -16.22
N HIS A 135 -2.99 13.43 -15.57
CA HIS A 135 -2.76 13.17 -14.15
C HIS A 135 -1.44 12.41 -13.98
N VAL A 136 -0.70 12.76 -12.93
CA VAL A 136 0.45 11.96 -12.49
C VAL A 136 -0.09 10.68 -11.87
N CYS A 137 0.21 9.53 -12.47
CA CYS A 137 -0.20 8.23 -11.93
C CYS A 137 0.67 7.81 -10.75
N LEU A 138 0.11 6.98 -9.86
CA LEU A 138 0.80 6.49 -8.67
C LEU A 138 1.98 5.58 -9.04
N ILE A 139 1.73 4.62 -9.92
CA ILE A 139 2.78 3.82 -10.56
C ILE A 139 3.16 4.51 -11.87
N GLN A 140 4.44 4.82 -12.01
CA GLN A 140 5.00 5.47 -13.20
C GLN A 140 6.03 4.52 -13.81
N ASP A 141 5.75 4.04 -15.03
CA ASP A 141 6.57 3.00 -15.67
C ASP A 141 8.00 3.47 -15.94
N ASP A 142 8.17 4.75 -16.29
CA ASP A 142 9.48 5.37 -16.49
C ASP A 142 10.28 5.43 -15.19
N LEU A 143 9.63 5.71 -14.05
CA LEU A 143 10.24 5.66 -12.73
C LEU A 143 10.68 4.24 -12.38
N VAL A 144 9.79 3.26 -12.55
CA VAL A 144 10.10 1.85 -12.27
C VAL A 144 11.27 1.37 -13.12
N GLN A 145 11.27 1.66 -14.43
CA GLN A 145 12.37 1.32 -15.33
C GLN A 145 13.66 2.02 -14.95
N ARG A 146 13.62 3.31 -14.63
CA ARG A 146 14.79 4.10 -14.21
C ARG A 146 15.41 3.57 -12.92
N VAL A 147 14.60 3.22 -11.92
CA VAL A 147 15.10 2.62 -10.67
C VAL A 147 15.77 1.29 -10.96
N ASN A 148 15.12 0.41 -11.74
CA ASN A 148 15.64 -0.92 -12.01
C ASN A 148 16.91 -0.91 -12.87
N THR A 149 16.98 -0.02 -13.86
CA THR A 149 18.17 0.17 -14.71
C THR A 149 19.37 0.68 -13.92
N ASN A 150 19.14 1.46 -12.86
CA ASN A 150 20.18 2.05 -12.01
C ASN A 150 20.22 1.40 -10.61
N SER A 151 19.70 0.18 -10.46
CA SER A 151 19.51 -0.48 -9.16
C SER A 151 20.82 -0.71 -8.40
N GLU A 152 21.94 -0.90 -9.10
CA GLU A 152 23.28 -0.97 -8.47
C GLU A 152 23.70 0.35 -7.80
N SER A 153 23.26 1.49 -8.36
CA SER A 153 23.55 2.82 -7.83
C SER A 153 22.56 3.20 -6.73
N TYR A 154 21.27 2.97 -6.95
CA TYR A 154 20.22 3.31 -5.98
C TYR A 154 20.14 2.32 -4.81
N ARG A 155 20.65 1.10 -4.96
CA ARG A 155 20.67 0.04 -3.94
C ARG A 155 19.29 -0.52 -3.58
N TRP A 156 18.29 -0.26 -4.42
CA TRP A 156 16.95 -0.82 -4.30
C TRP A 156 16.31 -1.00 -5.68
N THR A 157 15.27 -1.84 -5.76
CA THR A 157 14.53 -2.15 -6.98
C THR A 157 13.07 -1.75 -6.86
N ALA A 158 12.45 -1.41 -7.97
CA ALA A 158 11.06 -0.99 -8.06
C ALA A 158 10.18 -2.04 -8.76
N PHE A 159 8.89 -2.05 -8.43
CA PHE A 159 7.89 -2.93 -9.04
C PHE A 159 6.57 -2.19 -9.25
N ALA A 160 5.95 -2.44 -10.40
CA ALA A 160 4.63 -1.91 -10.75
C ALA A 160 3.54 -2.79 -10.14
N TYR A 161 3.08 -2.43 -8.94
CA TYR A 161 2.07 -3.21 -8.22
C TYR A 161 0.68 -3.13 -8.88
N PRO A 162 0.06 -4.26 -9.26
CA PRO A 162 -1.25 -4.25 -9.92
C PRO A 162 -2.35 -3.54 -9.12
N PHE A 163 -2.36 -3.68 -7.80
CA PHE A 163 -3.34 -3.04 -6.92
C PHE A 163 -3.16 -1.51 -6.78
N PHE A 164 -2.07 -0.95 -7.33
CA PHE A 164 -1.85 0.50 -7.44
C PHE A 164 -2.09 1.04 -8.86
N LEU A 165 -2.23 0.16 -9.86
CA LEU A 165 -2.52 0.58 -11.24
C LEU A 165 -3.89 1.26 -11.31
N GLY A 166 -3.95 2.37 -12.05
CA GLY A 166 -5.17 3.14 -12.21
C GLY A 166 -5.44 4.18 -11.14
N LEU A 167 -4.62 4.27 -10.10
CA LEU A 167 -4.65 5.36 -9.13
C LEU A 167 -3.76 6.51 -9.59
N THR A 168 -4.23 7.74 -9.37
CA THR A 168 -3.39 8.93 -9.44
C THR A 168 -2.45 8.99 -8.22
N LEU A 169 -1.35 9.73 -8.33
CA LEU A 169 -0.43 9.98 -7.21
C LEU A 169 -1.15 10.66 -6.03
N ALA A 170 -2.07 11.59 -6.33
CA ALA A 170 -2.88 12.26 -5.34
C ALA A 170 -3.81 11.28 -4.58
N GLU A 171 -4.41 10.31 -5.28
CA GLU A 171 -5.17 9.24 -4.65
C GLU A 171 -4.29 8.31 -3.82
N GLY A 172 -3.10 7.98 -4.30
CA GLY A 172 -2.10 7.23 -3.53
C GLY A 172 -1.78 7.91 -2.21
N TYR A 173 -1.49 9.22 -2.24
CA TYR A 173 -1.30 10.02 -1.02
C TYR A 173 -2.54 9.99 -0.13
N ARG A 174 -3.71 10.28 -0.69
CA ARG A 174 -4.98 10.33 0.05
C ARG A 174 -5.34 9.00 0.72
N TYR A 175 -5.13 7.88 0.07
CA TYR A 175 -5.59 6.57 0.55
C TYR A 175 -4.55 5.82 1.38
N ARG A 176 -3.26 6.05 1.10
CA ARG A 176 -2.19 5.28 1.73
C ARG A 176 -1.45 6.04 2.83
N LEU A 177 -1.44 7.38 2.81
CA LEU A 177 -0.75 8.21 3.79
C LEU A 177 -1.74 8.80 4.80
N GLY A 178 -1.90 8.09 5.92
CA GLY A 178 -2.88 8.43 6.95
C GLY A 178 -2.37 9.21 8.15
N THR A 179 -1.08 9.55 8.21
CA THR A 179 -0.52 10.15 9.42
C THR A 179 -0.41 11.64 9.27
N PHE A 180 -1.07 12.40 10.15
CA PHE A 180 -0.89 13.86 10.17
C PHE A 180 0.47 14.21 10.77
N LYS A 181 1.02 15.34 10.32
CA LYS A 181 2.28 15.85 10.85
C LYS A 181 2.18 16.02 12.37
N PRO A 182 3.15 15.52 13.16
CA PRO A 182 3.15 15.75 14.60
C PRO A 182 3.21 17.24 14.95
N ASP A 183 2.33 17.70 15.86
CA ASP A 183 2.32 19.08 16.36
C ASP A 183 3.68 19.45 17.01
N ILE A 184 4.04 20.74 17.00
CA ILE A 184 5.31 21.23 17.60
C ILE A 184 5.43 20.84 19.09
N SER A 185 4.32 20.86 19.83
CA SER A 185 4.31 20.45 21.23
C SER A 185 4.60 18.95 21.42
N VAL A 186 4.15 18.12 20.47
CA VAL A 186 4.35 16.67 20.47
C VAL A 186 5.79 16.33 20.07
N THR A 187 6.32 17.02 19.05
CA THR A 187 7.73 16.85 18.68
C THR A 187 8.69 17.30 19.78
N ARG A 188 8.29 18.22 20.68
CA ARG A 188 9.11 18.65 21.83
C ARG A 188 8.91 17.82 23.11
N MET A 189 8.22 16.68 23.05
CA MET A 189 8.14 15.75 24.17
C MET A 189 9.54 15.37 24.68
N HIS A 190 9.71 15.26 25.99
CA HIS A 190 11.01 14.93 26.58
C HIS A 190 11.47 13.55 26.12
N GLU A 191 12.67 13.51 25.56
CA GLU A 191 13.28 12.28 25.07
C GLU A 191 13.80 11.43 26.23
N ILE A 192 13.47 10.15 26.23
CA ILE A 192 14.12 9.21 27.14
C ILE A 192 15.51 8.91 26.59
N ARG A 193 16.55 9.37 27.30
CA ARG A 193 17.93 9.02 27.00
C ARG A 193 18.29 7.67 27.61
N ILE A 194 18.64 6.73 26.76
CA ILE A 194 19.01 5.37 27.19
C ILE A 194 20.54 5.21 27.18
N ASP A 195 21.05 4.26 27.97
CA ASP A 195 22.47 4.06 28.28
C ASP A 195 23.34 3.98 27.01
N ARG A 196 24.33 4.87 26.92
CA ARG A 196 25.20 5.06 25.76
C ARG A 196 26.29 3.99 25.61
N ASN A 197 26.43 3.10 26.59
CA ASN A 197 27.49 2.10 26.62
C ASN A 197 27.00 0.69 26.25
N ALA A 198 25.78 0.55 25.72
CA ALA A 198 25.25 -0.74 25.31
C ALA A 198 25.98 -1.26 24.05
N ILE A 199 26.53 -2.47 24.14
CA ILE A 199 27.04 -3.21 22.99
C ILE A 199 25.84 -3.88 22.32
N LEU A 200 25.52 -3.45 21.10
CA LEU A 200 24.38 -3.94 20.33
C LEU A 200 24.88 -4.77 19.14
N PRO A 201 24.14 -5.80 18.70
CA PRO A 201 24.53 -6.59 17.54
C PRO A 201 24.46 -5.78 16.24
N ASP A 202 25.24 -6.20 15.24
CA ASP A 202 25.26 -5.56 13.92
C ASP A 202 23.95 -5.74 13.15
N ARG A 203 23.25 -6.86 13.39
CA ARG A 203 21.91 -7.17 12.87
C ARG A 203 20.97 -7.52 14.02
N PHE A 204 19.74 -7.05 13.96
CA PHE A 204 18.68 -7.44 14.88
C PHE A 204 17.35 -7.51 14.14
N ASP A 205 16.58 -8.56 14.42
CA ASP A 205 15.19 -8.71 13.97
C ASP A 205 14.33 -9.13 15.17
N ALA A 206 13.33 -8.32 15.52
CA ALA A 206 12.44 -8.60 16.64
C ALA A 206 11.71 -9.95 16.49
N ARG A 207 11.46 -10.42 15.26
CA ARG A 207 10.81 -11.70 14.98
C ARG A 207 11.70 -12.88 15.35
N GLU A 208 13.01 -12.75 15.17
CA GLU A 208 13.99 -13.76 15.61
C GLU A 208 14.12 -13.75 17.15
N ARG A 209 14.10 -12.55 17.76
CA ARG A 209 14.25 -12.38 19.21
C ARG A 209 13.03 -12.83 20.00
N TRP A 210 11.83 -12.57 19.48
CA TRP A 210 10.55 -12.91 20.10
C TRP A 210 9.63 -13.64 19.11
N PRO A 211 9.94 -14.91 18.77
CA PRO A 211 9.15 -15.67 17.81
C PRO A 211 7.68 -15.77 18.22
N GLY A 212 6.78 -15.47 17.29
CA GLY A 212 5.33 -15.52 17.51
C GLY A 212 4.74 -14.36 18.33
N LEU A 213 5.56 -13.41 18.80
CA LEU A 213 5.09 -12.24 19.56
C LEU A 213 5.09 -10.93 18.75
N ILE A 214 5.60 -10.97 17.52
CA ILE A 214 5.56 -9.84 16.57
C ILE A 214 4.46 -10.12 15.55
N HIS A 215 3.46 -9.25 15.51
CA HIS A 215 2.28 -9.42 14.67
C HIS A 215 2.62 -9.18 13.20
N PRO A 216 1.97 -9.91 12.28
CA PRO A 216 2.20 -9.80 10.84
C PRO A 216 1.82 -8.40 10.31
N VAL A 217 2.17 -8.15 9.05
CA VAL A 217 1.85 -6.92 8.33
C VAL A 217 0.35 -6.87 8.04
N GLY A 218 -0.31 -5.77 8.42
CA GLY A 218 -1.69 -5.50 8.05
C GLY A 218 -1.86 -4.90 6.65
N ASP A 219 -3.12 -4.81 6.20
CA ASP A 219 -3.49 -4.11 4.97
C ASP A 219 -4.57 -3.06 5.26
N GLN A 220 -4.22 -1.79 5.09
CA GLN A 220 -5.12 -0.67 5.27
C GLN A 220 -6.05 -0.43 4.07
N GLY A 221 -5.87 -1.13 2.95
CA GLY A 221 -6.66 -0.90 1.74
C GLY A 221 -6.68 0.58 1.32
N ASN A 222 -7.81 1.03 0.77
CA ASN A 222 -8.01 2.43 0.37
C ASN A 222 -8.52 3.31 1.53
N CYS A 223 -7.92 3.16 2.71
CA CYS A 223 -8.22 3.93 3.91
C CYS A 223 -6.91 4.48 4.48
N ALA A 224 -6.84 5.80 4.71
CA ALA A 224 -5.66 6.48 5.25
C ALA A 224 -5.52 6.21 6.75
N ALA A 225 -5.27 4.95 7.10
CA ALA A 225 -5.33 4.41 8.46
C ALA A 225 -3.96 4.05 9.03
N SER A 226 -2.85 4.42 8.38
CA SER A 226 -1.50 4.06 8.87
C SER A 226 -1.23 4.47 10.31
N TRP A 227 -1.79 5.61 10.74
CA TRP A 227 -1.76 6.07 12.13
C TRP A 227 -2.39 5.07 13.11
N ALA A 228 -3.47 4.37 12.71
CA ALA A 228 -4.16 3.40 13.53
C ALA A 228 -3.49 2.01 13.46
N PHE A 229 -3.05 1.59 12.27
CA PHE A 229 -2.30 0.35 12.06
C PHE A 229 -1.00 0.35 12.88
N SER A 230 -0.12 1.31 12.66
CA SER A 230 1.17 1.36 13.35
C SER A 230 1.02 1.50 14.87
N THR A 231 -0.05 2.14 15.36
CA THR A 231 -0.36 2.25 16.79
C THR A 231 -0.85 0.93 17.38
N ALA A 232 -1.90 0.33 16.80
CA ALA A 232 -2.50 -0.90 17.32
C ALA A 232 -1.55 -2.09 17.21
N GLU A 233 -0.83 -2.23 16.09
CA GLU A 233 0.15 -3.29 15.90
C GLU A 233 1.32 -3.15 16.88
N LEU A 234 1.87 -1.94 17.05
CA LEU A 234 2.94 -1.73 18.03
C LEU A 234 2.47 -2.07 19.44
N ALA A 235 1.26 -1.62 19.80
CA ALA A 235 0.65 -1.92 21.08
C ALA A 235 0.45 -3.43 21.30
N SER A 236 0.09 -4.16 20.24
CA SER A 236 -0.07 -5.61 20.27
C SER A 236 1.28 -6.30 20.53
N ASP A 237 2.32 -5.94 19.78
CA ASP A 237 3.68 -6.48 19.94
C ASP A 237 4.22 -6.22 21.35
N ARG A 238 4.10 -4.99 21.83
CA ARG A 238 4.63 -4.58 23.14
C ARG A 238 3.92 -5.31 24.28
N LEU A 239 2.60 -5.46 24.22
CA LEU A 239 1.89 -6.25 25.21
C LEU A 239 2.28 -7.72 25.14
N ALA A 240 2.43 -8.31 23.95
CA ALA A 240 2.84 -9.71 23.81
C ALA A 240 4.22 -9.98 24.41
N ILE A 241 5.19 -9.12 24.10
CA ILE A 241 6.55 -9.18 24.67
C ILE A 241 6.50 -9.02 26.20
N MET A 242 5.80 -8.00 26.70
CA MET A 242 5.80 -7.67 28.13
C MET A 242 5.06 -8.69 28.98
N THR A 243 4.01 -9.30 28.42
CA THR A 243 3.25 -10.38 29.08
C THR A 243 3.87 -11.75 28.84
N ARG A 244 5.02 -11.83 28.16
CA ARG A 244 5.71 -13.09 27.83
C ARG A 244 4.81 -14.10 27.12
N GLY A 245 3.96 -13.61 26.22
CA GLY A 245 3.06 -14.42 25.43
C GLY A 245 1.72 -14.78 26.09
N GLU A 246 1.37 -14.22 27.25
CA GLU A 246 -0.01 -14.36 27.76
C GLU A 246 -1.01 -13.60 26.89
N MET A 247 -0.61 -12.46 26.33
CA MET A 247 -1.41 -11.70 25.36
C MET A 247 -0.75 -11.79 23.98
N VAL A 248 -1.22 -12.70 23.12
CA VAL A 248 -0.70 -12.87 21.75
C VAL A 248 -1.68 -12.41 20.66
N GLY A 249 -2.82 -11.85 21.06
CA GLY A 249 -3.85 -11.41 20.13
C GLY A 249 -3.58 -10.01 19.57
N ALA A 250 -3.90 -9.80 18.30
CA ALA A 250 -3.89 -8.47 17.72
C ALA A 250 -4.96 -7.58 18.37
N LEU A 251 -4.64 -6.30 18.58
CA LEU A 251 -5.59 -5.28 19.00
C LEU A 251 -6.35 -4.72 17.80
N SER A 252 -7.58 -4.25 18.03
CA SER A 252 -8.48 -3.80 16.97
C SER A 252 -8.09 -2.43 16.41
N ILE A 253 -7.60 -2.45 15.18
CA ILE A 253 -7.39 -1.24 14.36
C ILE A 253 -8.73 -0.54 14.08
N GLN A 254 -9.80 -1.30 13.84
CA GLN A 254 -11.13 -0.74 13.58
C GLN A 254 -11.68 0.03 14.79
N HIS A 255 -11.42 -0.44 16.01
CA HIS A 255 -11.84 0.26 17.22
C HIS A 255 -11.19 1.65 17.29
N LEU A 256 -9.89 1.75 16.98
CA LEU A 256 -9.21 3.05 16.87
C LEU A 256 -9.86 3.93 15.80
N LEU A 257 -10.05 3.41 14.58
CA LEU A 257 -10.61 4.17 13.46
C LEU A 257 -12.03 4.68 13.72
N SER A 258 -12.89 3.82 14.27
CA SER A 258 -14.30 4.11 14.52
C SER A 258 -14.54 4.92 15.78
N CYS A 259 -13.69 4.84 16.81
CA CYS A 259 -14.02 5.37 18.14
C CYS A 259 -13.07 6.46 18.65
N ASN A 260 -11.84 6.56 18.12
CA ASN A 260 -10.98 7.70 18.40
C ASN A 260 -11.34 8.86 17.47
N ARG A 261 -12.35 9.67 17.83
CA ARG A 261 -12.88 10.75 16.96
C ARG A 261 -12.38 12.16 17.28
N ASN A 262 -11.76 12.37 18.44
CA ASN A 262 -11.30 13.72 18.83
C ASN A 262 -10.04 14.12 18.05
N ARG A 263 -10.15 15.13 17.18
CA ARG A 263 -9.09 15.58 16.25
C ARG A 263 -8.57 14.48 15.32
N GLN A 264 -9.39 13.47 15.03
CA GLN A 264 -9.07 12.41 14.08
C GLN A 264 -10.09 12.37 12.96
N LYS A 265 -9.69 11.86 11.79
CA LYS A 265 -10.56 11.77 10.61
C LYS A 265 -10.68 10.34 10.05
N GLY A 266 -10.41 9.31 10.87
CA GLY A 266 -10.56 7.91 10.46
C GLY A 266 -9.73 7.58 9.23
N CYS A 267 -10.38 7.19 8.13
CA CYS A 267 -9.76 6.90 6.83
C CYS A 267 -9.27 8.12 6.05
N GLN A 268 -9.38 9.32 6.62
CA GLN A 268 -8.77 10.55 6.06
C GLN A 268 -7.57 11.01 6.90
N GLY A 269 -7.12 10.17 7.83
CA GLY A 269 -5.91 10.36 8.63
C GLY A 269 -6.14 10.71 10.09
N GLY A 270 -5.03 10.70 10.84
CA GLY A 270 -5.03 10.96 12.28
C GLY A 270 -3.65 11.27 12.85
N HIS A 271 -3.65 11.84 14.06
CA HIS A 271 -2.47 12.12 14.86
C HIS A 271 -2.15 10.96 15.81
N LEU A 272 -0.85 10.62 15.93
CA LEU A 272 -0.37 9.53 16.77
C LEU A 272 -0.53 9.80 18.27
N ASP A 273 -0.33 11.04 18.73
CA ASP A 273 -0.50 11.42 20.14
C ASP A 273 -1.92 11.14 20.64
N ARG A 274 -2.92 11.43 19.80
CA ARG A 274 -4.34 11.19 20.09
C ARG A 274 -4.68 9.71 20.09
N ALA A 275 -4.08 8.93 19.20
CA ALA A 275 -4.23 7.48 19.17
C ALA A 275 -3.67 6.84 20.46
N TRP A 276 -2.43 7.17 20.84
CA TRP A 276 -1.84 6.68 22.08
C TRP A 276 -2.61 7.12 23.32
N TRP A 277 -3.13 8.34 23.32
CA TRP A 277 -3.92 8.82 24.44
C TRP A 277 -5.28 8.12 24.55
N PHE A 278 -5.85 7.66 23.43
CA PHE A 278 -7.02 6.77 23.44
C PHE A 278 -6.70 5.44 24.13
N LEU A 279 -5.57 4.80 23.79
CA LEU A 279 -5.12 3.54 24.42
C LEU A 279 -4.75 3.71 25.90
N HIS A 280 -4.32 4.90 26.29
CA HIS A 280 -3.98 5.21 27.67
C HIS A 280 -5.20 5.36 28.59
N ARG A 281 -6.31 5.89 28.05
CA ARG A 281 -7.54 6.14 28.82
C ARG A 281 -8.13 4.84 29.37
N LYS A 282 -9.02 5.00 30.36
CA LYS A 282 -9.71 3.87 31.01
C LYS A 282 -10.50 2.98 30.05
N THR A 283 -10.91 3.51 28.90
CA THR A 283 -11.62 2.78 27.85
C THR A 283 -10.72 1.78 27.13
N GLY A 284 -9.40 1.98 27.08
CA GLY A 284 -8.47 1.09 26.41
C GLY A 284 -8.84 0.79 24.95
N ILE A 285 -8.38 -0.36 24.47
CA ILE A 285 -8.66 -0.90 23.13
C ILE A 285 -9.08 -2.38 23.26
N VAL A 286 -9.88 -2.86 22.32
CA VAL A 286 -10.38 -4.25 22.27
C VAL A 286 -9.52 -5.08 21.34
N SER A 287 -9.64 -6.40 21.36
CA SER A 287 -8.99 -7.29 20.41
C SER A 287 -9.54 -7.12 18.98
N ALA A 288 -8.74 -7.47 17.97
CA ALA A 288 -9.17 -7.54 16.57
C ALA A 288 -10.30 -8.56 16.37
N ASN A 289 -10.42 -9.58 17.23
CA ASN A 289 -11.53 -10.52 17.20
C ASN A 289 -12.86 -9.86 17.60
N CYS A 290 -12.85 -8.90 18.52
CA CYS A 290 -14.05 -8.18 18.96
C CYS A 290 -14.55 -7.17 17.93
N TYR A 291 -13.63 -6.41 17.33
CA TYR A 291 -13.97 -5.46 16.29
C TYR A 291 -13.00 -5.63 15.09
N PRO A 292 -13.33 -6.56 14.17
CA PRO A 292 -12.52 -6.82 12.99
C PRO A 292 -12.39 -5.60 12.08
N TYR A 293 -11.28 -5.53 11.33
CA TYR A 293 -11.04 -4.48 10.36
C TYR A 293 -11.89 -4.66 9.12
N VAL A 294 -12.59 -3.59 8.71
CA VAL A 294 -13.44 -3.59 7.51
C VAL A 294 -13.04 -2.52 6.49
N GLY A 295 -12.03 -1.69 6.77
CA GLY A 295 -11.50 -0.70 5.82
C GLY A 295 -12.38 0.51 5.58
N GLU A 296 -13.64 0.48 6.00
CA GLU A 296 -14.55 1.62 5.92
C GLU A 296 -14.54 2.36 7.26
N ALA A 297 -14.16 3.63 7.22
CA ALA A 297 -14.43 4.51 8.35
C ALA A 297 -15.95 4.65 8.37
N ALA A 298 -16.63 3.81 9.15
CA ALA A 298 -18.06 3.89 9.44
C ALA A 298 -18.47 5.38 9.44
N ASP A 299 -19.09 5.76 8.33
CA ASP A 299 -19.26 7.14 7.92
C ASP A 299 -20.21 7.77 8.92
N LYS A 300 -19.71 8.68 9.75
CA LYS A 300 -20.49 9.56 10.63
C LYS A 300 -21.47 8.90 11.63
N GLU A 301 -21.65 7.58 11.65
CA GLU A 301 -22.48 6.89 12.63
C GLU A 301 -21.71 6.49 13.90
N ASP A 302 -22.49 6.32 14.96
CA ASP A 302 -22.04 6.22 16.33
C ASP A 302 -21.06 5.05 16.50
N CYS A 303 -19.98 5.28 17.26
CA CYS A 303 -19.03 4.21 17.54
C CYS A 303 -19.78 3.14 18.37
N PRO A 304 -19.87 1.88 17.88
CA PRO A 304 -20.68 0.85 18.55
C PRO A 304 -20.12 0.50 19.94
N LEU A 305 -18.85 0.82 20.17
CA LEU A 305 -18.14 0.62 21.42
C LEU A 305 -17.93 1.92 22.20
N ARG A 306 -18.84 2.92 22.09
CA ARG A 306 -18.79 4.11 22.95
C ARG A 306 -19.04 3.70 24.40
N MET A 307 -17.96 3.43 25.12
CA MET A 307 -18.02 3.05 26.52
C MET A 307 -18.39 4.26 27.38
N HIS A 308 -19.69 4.44 27.62
CA HIS A 308 -20.20 5.48 28.50
C HIS A 308 -19.98 5.17 29.99
N ASN A 309 -19.89 3.88 30.38
CA ASN A 309 -19.67 3.45 31.77
C ASN A 309 -18.76 2.21 31.87
N GLN A 310 -17.89 2.18 32.88
CA GLN A 310 -16.79 1.22 33.09
C GLN A 310 -17.23 -0.22 33.47
N THR A 311 -18.53 -0.48 33.57
CA THR A 311 -19.10 -1.74 34.08
C THR A 311 -19.92 -2.52 33.07
N ALA A 312 -20.07 -2.02 31.84
CA ALA A 312 -20.77 -2.73 30.78
C ALA A 312 -19.84 -3.75 30.12
N VAL A 313 -20.32 -4.99 29.96
CA VAL A 313 -19.73 -6.00 29.07
C VAL A 313 -19.52 -5.35 27.70
N VAL A 314 -18.33 -5.52 27.11
CA VAL A 314 -18.06 -5.01 25.76
C VAL A 314 -18.91 -5.82 24.79
N GLN A 315 -19.88 -5.16 24.15
CA GLN A 315 -20.68 -5.78 23.10
C GLN A 315 -19.91 -5.69 21.79
N CYS A 316 -19.11 -6.71 21.52
CA CYS A 316 -18.29 -6.77 20.32
C CYS A 316 -19.15 -6.77 19.05
N PRO A 317 -18.85 -5.93 18.05
CA PRO A 317 -19.51 -5.98 16.74
C PRO A 317 -19.45 -7.35 16.06
N SER A 318 -18.44 -8.18 16.36
CA SER A 318 -18.34 -9.55 15.86
C SER A 318 -19.21 -10.57 16.62
N GLY A 319 -19.82 -10.19 17.74
CA GLY A 319 -20.48 -11.10 18.67
C GLY A 319 -19.55 -11.88 19.60
N ALA A 320 -18.23 -11.63 19.54
CA ALA A 320 -17.27 -12.26 20.46
C ALA A 320 -17.52 -11.84 21.93
N ASP A 321 -17.38 -12.78 22.87
CA ASP A 321 -17.36 -12.46 24.30
C ASP A 321 -15.98 -11.91 24.69
N GLU A 322 -15.80 -10.59 24.62
CA GLU A 322 -14.62 -9.92 25.16
C GLU A 322 -14.95 -9.15 26.45
N ARG A 323 -14.19 -9.45 27.50
CA ARG A 323 -14.35 -8.82 28.82
C ARG A 323 -13.15 -7.93 29.18
N HIS A 324 -12.16 -7.87 28.30
CA HIS A 324 -10.88 -7.22 28.54
C HIS A 324 -10.72 -5.99 27.66
N LEU A 325 -10.26 -4.92 28.28
CA LEU A 325 -9.82 -3.71 27.60
C LEU A 325 -8.33 -3.58 27.85
N TRP A 326 -7.57 -3.49 26.77
CA TRP A 326 -6.13 -3.40 26.81
C TRP A 326 -5.72 -1.93 26.92
N GLN A 327 -4.84 -1.63 27.88
CA GLN A 327 -4.41 -0.27 28.15
C GLN A 327 -2.90 -0.13 27.98
N MET A 328 -2.49 1.06 27.55
CA MET A 328 -1.10 1.43 27.44
C MET A 328 -0.72 2.48 28.49
N THR A 329 0.57 2.55 28.78
CA THR A 329 1.16 3.71 29.44
C THR A 329 1.16 4.91 28.50
N PRO A 330 1.35 6.14 29.01
CA PRO A 330 1.60 7.28 28.14
C PRO A 330 2.80 7.01 27.22
N PRO A 331 2.71 7.39 25.93
CA PRO A 331 3.83 7.21 25.00
C PRO A 331 5.00 8.09 25.40
N TYR A 332 6.21 7.69 25.00
CA TYR A 332 7.42 8.50 25.15
C TYR A 332 8.16 8.63 23.82
N ARG A 333 8.81 9.77 23.64
CA ARG A 333 9.67 10.02 22.50
C ARG A 333 11.06 9.44 22.77
N ILE A 334 11.61 8.73 21.80
CA ILE A 334 13.00 8.28 21.80
C ILE A 334 13.82 9.36 21.11
N ALA A 335 15.04 9.61 21.58
CA ALA A 335 15.91 10.58 20.93
C ALA A 335 16.17 10.18 19.47
N SER A 336 16.33 11.18 18.60
CA SER A 336 16.77 11.02 17.21
C SER A 336 18.25 10.63 17.17
N ASN A 337 18.57 9.46 17.72
CA ASN A 337 19.88 8.89 17.86
C ASN A 337 19.82 7.40 17.57
N GLU A 338 20.61 6.95 16.60
CA GLU A 338 20.61 5.56 16.15
C GLU A 338 20.80 4.56 17.29
N LEU A 339 21.75 4.82 18.19
CA LEU A 339 22.06 3.90 19.29
C LEU A 339 20.87 3.77 20.26
N GLU A 340 20.19 4.88 20.58
CA GLU A 340 19.03 4.87 21.47
C GLU A 340 17.83 4.14 20.84
N ILE A 341 17.61 4.32 19.53
CA ILE A 341 16.57 3.60 18.79
C ILE A 341 16.86 2.09 18.76
N LYS A 342 18.10 1.69 18.42
CA LYS A 342 18.53 0.28 18.43
C LYS A 342 18.39 -0.34 19.82
N TYR A 343 18.78 0.40 20.86
CA TYR A 343 18.68 -0.07 22.23
C TYR A 343 17.23 -0.34 22.62
N GLU A 344 16.33 0.59 22.33
CA GLU A 344 14.91 0.42 22.64
C GLU A 344 14.33 -0.80 21.94
N ILE A 345 14.61 -0.95 20.64
CA ILE A 345 14.10 -2.05 19.83
C ILE A 345 14.58 -3.40 20.40
N SER A 346 15.87 -3.53 20.70
CA SER A 346 16.44 -4.79 21.21
C SER A 346 16.03 -5.15 22.63
N THR A 347 15.69 -4.15 23.45
CA THR A 347 15.36 -4.36 24.86
C THR A 347 13.87 -4.56 25.06
N ASN A 348 13.04 -3.76 24.39
CA ASN A 348 11.63 -3.62 24.71
C ASN A 348 10.68 -3.94 23.54
N GLY A 349 11.21 -4.25 22.36
CA GLY A 349 10.42 -4.57 21.16
C GLY A 349 10.31 -3.41 20.17
N PRO A 350 9.55 -3.59 19.07
CA PRO A 350 9.43 -2.62 17.99
C PRO A 350 9.12 -1.19 18.43
N VAL A 351 9.41 -0.18 17.61
CA VAL A 351 9.06 1.23 17.87
C VAL A 351 8.24 1.79 16.71
N GLN A 352 7.45 2.83 16.96
CA GLN A 352 6.68 3.49 15.90
C GLN A 352 7.49 4.67 15.38
N ALA A 353 7.59 4.78 14.06
CA ALA A 353 8.28 5.86 13.38
C ALA A 353 7.33 6.57 12.42
N VAL A 354 7.64 7.82 12.11
CA VAL A 354 6.97 8.60 11.06
C VAL A 354 7.98 8.87 9.95
N LEU A 355 7.59 8.60 8.72
CA LEU A 355 8.37 8.96 7.54
C LEU A 355 7.55 9.86 6.61
N ARG A 356 8.26 10.69 5.84
CA ARG A 356 7.70 11.50 4.77
C ARG A 356 7.89 10.78 3.44
N VAL A 357 6.78 10.38 2.83
CA VAL A 357 6.78 9.50 1.66
C VAL A 357 6.95 10.29 0.37
N ALA A 358 7.97 9.93 -0.40
CA ALA A 358 8.17 10.39 -1.78
C ALA A 358 7.42 9.48 -2.77
N PRO A 359 7.10 9.95 -4.00
CA PRO A 359 6.37 9.18 -5.01
C PRO A 359 7.00 7.82 -5.33
N ASP A 360 8.33 7.77 -5.41
CA ASP A 360 9.09 6.57 -5.75
C ASP A 360 8.91 5.41 -4.73
N PHE A 361 8.64 5.73 -3.46
CA PHE A 361 8.46 4.75 -2.40
C PHE A 361 7.29 3.80 -2.65
N PHE A 362 6.22 4.25 -3.31
CA PHE A 362 5.08 3.39 -3.64
C PHE A 362 5.47 2.17 -4.48
N SER A 363 6.51 2.33 -5.30
CA SER A 363 7.02 1.27 -6.17
C SER A 363 8.12 0.43 -5.51
N TYR A 364 8.52 0.67 -4.26
CA TYR A 364 9.58 -0.11 -3.61
C TYR A 364 9.30 -1.61 -3.62
N LYS A 365 10.28 -2.40 -4.07
CA LYS A 365 10.23 -3.86 -4.08
C LYS A 365 11.21 -4.51 -3.11
N SER A 366 12.48 -4.15 -3.17
CA SER A 366 13.53 -4.75 -2.34
C SER A 366 14.80 -3.89 -2.32
N GLY A 367 15.73 -4.17 -1.39
CA GLY A 367 17.00 -3.44 -1.23
C GLY A 367 16.91 -2.40 -0.12
N VAL A 368 17.86 -1.46 -0.06
CA VAL A 368 17.83 -0.39 0.94
C VAL A 368 17.30 0.88 0.29
N TYR A 369 16.05 1.22 0.59
CA TYR A 369 15.39 2.40 0.06
C TYR A 369 16.10 3.69 0.48
N GLN A 370 16.30 4.54 -0.51
CA GLN A 370 16.64 5.95 -0.41
C GLN A 370 15.94 6.65 -1.58
N SER A 371 15.31 7.79 -1.31
CA SER A 371 14.56 8.48 -2.36
C SER A 371 15.48 8.97 -3.47
N ILE A 372 15.05 8.78 -4.73
CA ILE A 372 15.75 9.28 -5.91
C ILE A 372 15.40 10.74 -6.22
N GLU A 373 14.33 11.27 -5.61
CA GLU A 373 13.91 12.64 -5.76
C GLU A 373 14.57 13.52 -4.68
N GLN A 374 15.68 14.17 -5.02
CA GLN A 374 16.37 15.10 -4.12
C GLN A 374 15.65 16.43 -3.92
N SER A 375 14.58 16.70 -4.69
CA SER A 375 13.81 17.93 -4.61
C SER A 375 12.80 17.88 -3.47
N SER A 376 12.92 18.83 -2.53
CA SER A 376 11.84 19.17 -1.60
C SER A 376 10.53 19.31 -2.39
N PRO A 377 9.45 18.61 -2.00
CA PRO A 377 8.17 18.82 -2.64
C PRO A 377 7.80 20.29 -2.47
N THR A 378 7.57 20.94 -3.61
CA THR A 378 6.99 22.27 -3.71
C THR A 378 5.56 22.31 -3.19
N ASP A 379 4.99 21.16 -2.85
CA ASP A 379 3.67 20.99 -2.26
C ASP A 379 3.75 20.87 -0.72
N PRO A 380 3.12 21.77 0.04
CA PRO A 380 2.99 21.68 1.49
C PRO A 380 2.10 20.53 1.99
N THR A 381 1.66 19.61 1.11
CA THR A 381 0.91 18.42 1.51
C THR A 381 1.67 17.56 2.53
N GLU A 382 0.95 17.19 3.60
CA GLU A 382 1.43 16.36 4.70
C GLU A 382 1.51 14.89 4.27
N ASN A 383 2.50 14.55 3.43
CA ASN A 383 2.73 13.19 2.92
C ASN A 383 3.39 12.28 3.97
N TYR A 384 2.85 12.27 5.19
CA TYR A 384 3.39 11.52 6.31
C TYR A 384 2.70 10.16 6.44
N HIS A 385 3.52 9.16 6.72
CA HIS A 385 3.12 7.78 6.97
C HIS A 385 3.75 7.31 8.26
N SER A 386 3.08 6.43 9.00
CA SER A 386 3.64 5.83 10.20
C SER A 386 3.78 4.33 10.04
N VAL A 387 4.90 3.81 10.53
CA VAL A 387 5.33 2.43 10.39
C VAL A 387 5.89 1.92 11.71
N ARG A 388 6.12 0.62 11.82
CA ARG A 388 6.88 0.04 12.94
C ARG A 388 8.31 -0.27 12.48
N ILE A 389 9.31 0.13 13.25
CA ILE A 389 10.68 -0.36 13.10
C ILE A 389 10.83 -1.58 13.99
N ILE A 390 11.13 -2.73 13.37
CA ILE A 390 11.25 -4.03 14.04
C ILE A 390 12.70 -4.52 14.14
N GLY A 391 13.64 -3.83 13.51
CA GLY A 391 15.02 -4.27 13.49
C GLY A 391 15.96 -3.36 12.69
N TRP A 392 17.18 -3.84 12.50
CA TRP A 392 18.21 -3.17 11.71
C TRP A 392 19.22 -4.19 11.16
N GLY A 393 20.00 -3.74 10.18
CA GLY A 393 21.15 -4.48 9.69
C GLY A 393 22.02 -3.61 8.81
N SER A 394 22.87 -4.28 8.03
CA SER A 394 23.66 -3.70 6.96
C SER A 394 23.51 -4.58 5.72
N ASP A 395 23.27 -3.97 4.57
CA ASP A 395 23.25 -4.66 3.29
C ASP A 395 24.68 -4.73 2.76
N HIS A 396 25.19 -5.96 2.59
CA HIS A 396 26.55 -6.24 2.14
C HIS A 396 26.64 -6.56 0.64
N SER A 397 25.54 -6.46 -0.11
CA SER A 397 25.52 -6.68 -1.56
C SER A 397 26.38 -5.67 -2.33
N ALA A 398 26.74 -4.54 -1.70
CA ALA A 398 27.57 -3.51 -2.30
C ALA A 398 28.59 -2.94 -1.31
N THR A 399 29.63 -2.31 -1.85
CA THR A 399 30.75 -1.74 -1.08
C THR A 399 30.72 -0.20 -1.16
N PRO A 400 30.77 0.53 -0.03
CA PRO A 400 30.67 0.04 1.35
C PRO A 400 29.27 -0.50 1.68
N PRO A 401 29.14 -1.35 2.74
CA PRO A 401 27.85 -1.84 3.21
C PRO A 401 26.89 -0.71 3.57
N VAL A 402 25.60 -0.88 3.26
CA VAL A 402 24.58 0.15 3.50
C VAL A 402 23.79 -0.17 4.75
N PRO A 403 23.89 0.63 5.83
CA PRO A 403 23.09 0.43 7.03
C PRO A 403 21.60 0.68 6.76
N TYR A 404 20.73 -0.15 7.33
CA TYR A 404 19.28 0.01 7.21
C TYR A 404 18.52 -0.19 8.51
N TRP A 405 17.32 0.39 8.57
CA TRP A 405 16.22 0.02 9.47
C TRP A 405 15.32 -0.99 8.76
N LEU A 406 14.90 -2.04 9.48
CA LEU A 406 13.89 -2.98 9.02
C LEU A 406 12.52 -2.55 9.55
N CYS A 407 11.61 -2.23 8.64
CA CYS A 407 10.31 -1.67 8.96
C CYS A 407 9.16 -2.53 8.41
N THR A 408 8.05 -2.58 9.13
CA THR A 408 6.79 -3.17 8.65
C THR A 408 5.88 -2.07 8.13
N ASN A 409 5.35 -2.24 6.92
CA ASN A 409 4.35 -1.34 6.35
C ASN A 409 2.92 -1.79 6.76
N SER A 410 1.91 -1.14 6.19
CA SER A 410 0.48 -1.46 6.37
C SER A 410 -0.24 -1.61 5.03
N TRP A 411 0.46 -2.06 3.99
CA TRP A 411 -0.03 -2.16 2.61
C TRP A 411 -0.03 -3.61 2.09
N SER A 412 -0.45 -4.56 2.93
CA SER A 412 -0.43 -6.01 2.64
C SER A 412 0.98 -6.61 2.59
N SER A 413 1.03 -7.94 2.70
CA SER A 413 2.23 -8.74 2.51
C SER A 413 2.69 -8.78 1.05
N GLU A 414 1.84 -8.42 0.09
CA GLU A 414 2.21 -8.40 -1.34
C GLU A 414 3.19 -7.28 -1.69
N TRP A 415 3.17 -6.17 -0.93
CA TRP A 415 4.03 -5.01 -1.13
C TRP A 415 5.43 -5.22 -0.54
N GLY A 416 6.46 -4.66 -1.18
CA GLY A 416 7.85 -4.74 -0.74
C GLY A 416 8.37 -6.17 -0.52
N GLU A 417 9.04 -6.36 0.60
CA GLU A 417 9.66 -7.61 1.06
C GLU A 417 8.72 -8.33 2.04
N ASN A 418 7.63 -8.90 1.51
CA ASN A 418 6.58 -9.55 2.30
C ASN A 418 5.89 -8.58 3.29
N GLY A 419 5.55 -7.38 2.81
CA GLY A 419 4.97 -6.28 3.59
C GLY A 419 6.00 -5.49 4.43
N THR A 420 7.27 -5.88 4.38
CA THR A 420 8.36 -5.15 5.03
C THR A 420 9.20 -4.35 4.02
N PHE A 421 9.97 -3.41 4.52
CA PHE A 421 10.94 -2.67 3.73
C PHE A 421 12.18 -2.34 4.55
N ARG A 422 13.28 -2.10 3.85
CA ARG A 422 14.52 -1.62 4.44
C ARG A 422 14.77 -0.20 3.95
N ILE A 423 15.08 0.70 4.87
CA ILE A 423 15.33 2.12 4.58
C ILE A 423 16.65 2.54 5.19
N LYS A 424 17.38 3.40 4.49
CA LYS A 424 18.72 3.85 4.89
C LYS A 424 18.73 4.42 6.30
N ARG A 425 19.61 3.87 7.15
CA ARG A 425 19.79 4.23 8.56
C ARG A 425 20.97 5.17 8.74
N GLY A 426 20.88 6.06 9.72
CA GLY A 426 21.95 6.97 10.16
C GLY A 426 22.03 8.28 9.37
N GLN A 427 21.09 8.51 8.44
CA GLN A 427 21.00 9.74 7.64
C GLN A 427 19.63 10.40 7.73
N ASN A 428 18.75 9.91 8.62
CA ASN A 428 17.36 10.38 8.74
C ASN A 428 16.62 10.40 7.38
N GLU A 429 16.85 9.37 6.56
CA GLU A 429 16.20 9.20 5.26
C GLU A 429 14.68 9.26 5.42
N ALA A 430 14.01 10.03 4.56
CA ALA A 430 12.56 10.27 4.65
C ALA A 430 12.10 10.76 6.05
N GLU A 431 12.94 11.46 6.81
CA GLU A 431 12.67 11.90 8.19
C GLU A 431 12.43 10.77 9.20
N ILE A 432 12.73 9.50 8.86
CA ILE A 432 12.30 8.34 9.66
C ILE A 432 12.82 8.33 11.10
N GLU A 433 13.96 8.97 11.37
CA GLU A 433 14.59 9.02 12.70
C GLU A 433 14.15 10.26 13.51
N SER A 434 13.32 11.13 12.92
CA SER A 434 12.95 12.43 13.49
C SER A 434 11.91 12.34 14.61
N PHE A 435 11.02 11.35 14.53
CA PHE A 435 9.94 11.18 15.49
C PHE A 435 9.66 9.71 15.73
N ILE A 436 10.29 9.18 16.78
CA ILE A 436 10.17 7.78 17.20
C ILE A 436 9.43 7.72 18.53
N ILE A 437 8.41 6.86 18.60
CA ILE A 437 7.61 6.61 19.80
C ILE A 437 7.85 5.20 20.32
N GLY A 438 8.11 5.12 21.63
CA GLY A 438 8.01 3.89 22.42
C GLY A 438 6.83 3.93 23.38
N VAL A 439 6.39 2.76 23.82
CA VAL A 439 5.29 2.60 24.77
C VAL A 439 5.46 1.31 25.58
N TRP A 440 4.87 1.28 26.77
CA TRP A 440 4.71 0.07 27.57
C TRP A 440 3.24 -0.29 27.77
N GLY A 441 2.93 -1.59 27.78
CA GLY A 441 1.64 -2.10 28.23
C GLY A 441 1.40 -1.87 29.72
N LYS A 442 0.15 -1.64 30.11
CA LYS A 442 -0.25 -1.42 31.50
C LYS A 442 -0.76 -2.70 32.14
N LYS A 443 -0.04 -3.24 33.13
CA LYS A 443 -0.51 -4.38 33.95
C LYS A 443 -1.71 -3.95 34.80
N ARG A 444 -2.83 -4.69 34.77
CA ARG A 444 -3.98 -4.42 35.67
C ARG A 444 -3.61 -4.79 37.11
N SER A 445 -4.11 -3.99 38.05
CA SER A 445 -3.86 -4.16 39.49
C SER A 445 -4.52 -5.40 40.11
N ASN A 446 -5.41 -6.10 39.38
CA ASN A 446 -6.12 -7.27 39.88
C ASN A 446 -5.48 -8.62 39.47
N ASP A 447 -4.49 -8.61 38.59
CA ASP A 447 -3.72 -9.81 38.20
C ASP A 447 -2.49 -9.98 39.10
N ALA A 448 -2.74 -9.93 40.42
CA ALA A 448 -1.78 -10.24 41.48
C ALA A 448 -1.79 -11.73 41.87
N GLY A 449 -2.46 -12.58 41.11
CA GLY A 449 -2.41 -14.03 41.27
C GLY A 449 -1.68 -14.66 40.10
N HIS A 450 -0.56 -15.33 40.40
CA HIS A 450 0.17 -16.25 39.52
C HIS A 450 1.05 -15.60 38.45
N LEU A 451 2.23 -15.15 38.87
CA LEU A 451 3.48 -15.39 38.14
C LEU A 451 4.62 -15.09 39.12
N GLU A 452 5.43 -16.11 39.39
CA GLU A 452 6.54 -16.05 40.33
C GLU A 452 7.48 -14.88 40.04
N ALA A 453 7.76 -14.14 41.11
CA ALA A 453 8.59 -12.97 41.10
C ALA A 453 10.02 -13.31 40.68
N SER A 454 10.59 -12.46 39.83
CA SER A 454 12.03 -12.16 39.89
C SER A 454 12.44 -11.96 41.35
N SER A 455 13.45 -12.74 41.79
CA SER A 455 13.97 -12.87 43.16
C SER A 455 13.69 -11.68 44.11
N PRO A 456 13.21 -11.93 45.35
CA PRO A 456 12.92 -10.91 46.37
C PRO A 456 14.09 -9.94 46.67
N GLN A 457 15.32 -10.34 46.32
CA GLN A 457 16.52 -9.55 46.53
C GLN A 457 16.64 -8.35 45.57
N ASP A 458 16.12 -8.43 44.35
CA ASP A 458 16.21 -7.33 43.37
C ASP A 458 15.16 -6.24 43.59
N LEU A 459 13.96 -6.61 44.06
CA LEU A 459 12.88 -5.68 44.41
C LEU A 459 13.24 -4.83 45.65
N THR A 460 13.90 -5.44 46.64
CA THR A 460 14.41 -4.71 47.82
C THR A 460 15.58 -3.80 47.46
N ARG A 461 16.47 -4.22 46.56
CA ARG A 461 17.58 -3.39 46.05
C ARG A 461 17.08 -2.20 45.23
N ARG A 462 16.06 -2.39 44.39
CA ARG A 462 15.39 -1.30 43.63
C ARG A 462 14.70 -0.31 44.57
N LYS A 463 13.89 -0.77 45.53
CA LYS A 463 13.21 0.11 46.50
C LYS A 463 14.18 0.93 47.35
N LYS A 464 15.29 0.34 47.83
CA LYS A 464 16.36 1.08 48.53
C LYS A 464 17.01 2.14 47.64
N ARG A 465 17.26 1.84 46.37
CA ARG A 465 17.83 2.81 45.40
C ARG A 465 16.90 3.99 45.15
N THR A 466 15.59 3.77 45.02
CA THR A 466 14.60 4.84 44.82
C THR A 466 14.41 5.70 46.08
N HIS A 467 14.46 5.08 47.26
CA HIS A 467 14.38 5.79 48.54
C HIS A 467 15.61 6.70 48.77
N ASN A 468 16.82 6.18 48.54
CA ASN A 468 18.06 6.97 48.68
C ASN A 468 18.13 8.11 47.65
N LYS A 469 17.66 7.92 46.42
CA LYS A 469 17.57 9.01 45.42
C LYS A 469 16.59 10.12 45.84
N ARG A 470 15.49 9.78 46.52
CA ARG A 470 14.53 10.77 47.04
C ARG A 470 15.09 11.54 48.24
N LEU A 471 15.86 10.88 49.12
CA LEU A 471 16.56 11.53 50.23
C LEU A 471 17.62 12.52 49.73
N GLN A 472 18.47 12.11 48.78
CA GLN A 472 19.47 13.00 48.19
C GLN A 472 18.86 14.21 47.45
N MET A 473 17.71 14.04 46.80
CA MET A 473 17.00 15.18 46.20
C MET A 473 16.40 16.12 47.25
N ARG A 474 15.96 15.60 48.40
CA ARG A 474 15.48 16.44 49.51
C ARG A 474 16.63 17.21 50.15
N GLU A 475 17.76 16.59 50.42
CA GLU A 475 18.95 17.27 50.95
C GLU A 475 19.45 18.37 50.00
N ARG A 476 19.49 18.12 48.69
CA ARG A 476 19.88 19.15 47.71
C ARG A 476 18.91 20.33 47.67
N LYS A 477 17.62 20.09 47.89
CA LYS A 477 16.61 21.17 47.99
C LYS A 477 16.78 21.96 49.29
N ILE A 478 17.00 21.28 50.41
CA ILE A 478 17.25 21.92 51.71
C ILE A 478 18.51 22.79 51.64
N ASN A 479 19.63 22.27 51.09
CA ASN A 479 20.87 23.03 50.97
C ASN A 479 20.73 24.25 50.05
N LYS A 480 19.91 24.17 48.99
CA LYS A 480 19.59 25.34 48.16
C LYS A 480 18.79 26.39 48.91
N VAL A 481 17.85 25.97 49.76
CA VAL A 481 17.06 26.91 50.58
C VAL A 481 17.95 27.56 51.64
N VAL A 482 18.83 26.80 52.30
CA VAL A 482 19.80 27.33 53.27
C VAL A 482 20.73 28.35 52.60
N GLN A 483 21.28 28.06 51.41
CA GLN A 483 22.12 29.01 50.67
C GLN A 483 21.39 30.30 50.25
N VAL A 484 20.08 30.25 50.01
CA VAL A 484 19.28 31.44 49.70
C VAL A 484 19.00 32.25 50.97
N LEU A 485 18.74 31.58 52.09
CA LEU A 485 18.54 32.25 53.38
C LEU A 485 19.84 32.90 53.88
N ASP A 486 20.99 32.24 53.76
CA ASP A 486 22.29 32.80 54.15
C ASP A 486 22.64 34.07 53.34
N LYS A 487 22.20 34.15 52.08
CA LYS A 487 22.36 35.35 51.22
C LYS A 487 21.36 36.46 51.53
N LEU A 488 20.30 36.19 52.27
CA LEU A 488 19.31 37.18 52.72
C LEU A 488 19.64 37.73 54.11
N PHE A 489 20.50 37.04 54.88
CA PHE A 489 20.97 37.46 56.20
C PHE A 489 22.37 38.12 56.19
N GLN A 490 23.03 38.18 55.03
CA GLN A 490 24.17 39.06 54.74
C GLN A 490 23.66 40.32 54.05
#